data_AF-A0A1F5DBM5-F1
#
_entry.id   AF-A0A1F5DBM5-F1
#
_cell.length_a   1.000
_cell.length_b   1.000
_cell.length_c   1.000
_cell.angle_alpha   90.00
_cell.angle_beta   90.00
_cell.angle_gamma   90.00
#
_symmetry.space_group_name_H-M   'P 1'
#
loop_
_entity.id
_entity.type
_entity.pdbx_description
1 polymer ?
#
loop_
_entity_poly.entity_id
_entity_poly.type
_entity_poly.pdbx_seq_one_letter_code
_entity_poly.pdbx_strand_id
1 'polypeptide(L)'
;MKTGILRMSSYLLDECNLEEVSDILSKIKFVPFRVEHLYHVREFELIGHSPFFDKIEDYERAPEYNLVISRSEEYGIEVAVERKK
;
A
#
# COMPACT_ATOMS: atom_id res chain seq x y z
N MET A 1 -12.59 -9.93 -6.76
CA MET A 1 -11.88 -10.07 -5.45
C MET A 1 -11.59 -8.67 -4.89
N LYS A 2 -11.22 -8.48 -3.61
CA LYS A 2 -10.80 -7.15 -3.12
C LYS A 2 -9.31 -6.94 -3.41
N THR A 3 -9.01 -6.50 -4.61
CA THR A 3 -7.65 -6.43 -5.16
C THR A 3 -7.31 -5.00 -5.53
N GLY A 4 -6.08 -4.59 -5.25
CA GLY A 4 -5.62 -3.24 -5.55
C GLY A 4 -4.12 -3.22 -5.81
N ILE A 5 -3.70 -2.10 -6.39
CA ILE A 5 -2.30 -1.76 -6.64
C ILE A 5 -1.92 -0.65 -5.66
N LEU A 6 -0.94 -0.91 -4.80
CA LEU A 6 -0.29 0.10 -3.97
C LEU A 6 1.04 0.48 -4.60
N ARG A 7 1.30 1.78 -4.68
CA ARG A 7 2.62 2.29 -5.06
C ARG A 7 3.32 2.84 -3.84
N MET A 8 4.51 2.31 -3.56
CA MET A 8 5.33 2.71 -2.44
C MET A 8 6.65 3.25 -2.98
N SER A 9 6.94 4.52 -2.71
CA SER A 9 8.24 5.12 -3.04
C SER A 9 9.37 4.33 -2.38
N SER A 10 10.47 4.08 -3.09
CA SER A 10 11.63 3.43 -2.48
C SER A 10 12.24 4.27 -1.36
N TYR A 11 12.05 5.60 -1.39
CA TYR A 11 12.50 6.51 -0.33
C TYR A 11 11.74 6.33 0.98
N LEU A 12 10.54 5.71 0.96
CA LEU A 12 9.87 5.32 2.20
C LEU A 12 10.69 4.30 2.98
N LEU A 13 11.58 3.52 2.34
CA LEU A 13 12.52 2.64 3.04
C LEU A 13 13.72 3.40 3.64
N ASP A 14 13.98 4.62 3.17
CA ASP A 14 15.03 5.50 3.72
C ASP A 14 14.48 6.33 4.90
N GLU A 15 13.21 6.73 4.84
CA GLU A 15 12.55 7.53 5.87
C GLU A 15 11.85 6.70 6.95
N CYS A 16 11.35 5.51 6.60
CA CYS A 16 10.74 4.56 7.53
C CYS A 16 11.63 3.31 7.64
N ASN A 17 11.84 2.85 8.86
CA ASN A 17 12.54 1.59 9.08
C ASN A 17 11.66 0.38 8.69
N LEU A 18 12.26 -0.80 8.60
CA LEU A 18 11.57 -2.02 8.19
C LEU A 18 10.35 -2.36 9.09
N GLU A 19 10.43 -2.08 10.38
CA GLU A 19 9.34 -2.33 11.33
C GLU A 19 8.15 -1.41 11.07
N GLU A 20 8.40 -0.14 10.75
CA GLU A 20 7.36 0.83 10.40
C GLU A 20 6.64 0.43 9.11
N VAL A 21 7.38 -0.02 8.09
CA VAL A 21 6.77 -0.53 6.84
C VAL A 21 5.92 -1.77 7.10
N SER A 22 6.41 -2.68 7.94
CA SER A 22 5.64 -3.85 8.36
C SER A 22 4.37 -3.47 9.12
N ASP A 23 4.45 -2.51 10.04
CA ASP A 23 3.30 -2.01 10.79
C ASP A 23 2.25 -1.39 9.85
N ILE A 24 2.69 -0.54 8.91
CA ILE A 24 1.82 0.09 7.91
C ILE A 24 1.04 -0.96 7.11
N LEU A 25 1.74 -1.94 6.51
CA LEU A 25 1.10 -2.98 5.70
C LEU A 25 0.18 -3.87 6.53
N SER A 26 0.52 -4.11 7.80
CA SER A 26 -0.31 -4.90 8.72
C SER A 26 -1.62 -4.20 9.11
N LYS A 27 -1.59 -2.88 9.33
CA LYS A 27 -2.78 -2.06 9.67
C LYS A 27 -3.82 -2.07 8.58
N ILE A 28 -3.38 -2.13 7.31
CA ILE A 28 -4.27 -2.26 6.15
C ILE A 28 -4.57 -3.72 5.79
N LYS A 29 -4.08 -4.70 6.57
CA LYS A 29 -4.24 -6.14 6.34
C LYS A 29 -3.91 -6.52 4.89
N PHE A 30 -2.86 -5.91 4.34
CA PHE A 30 -2.50 -6.08 2.95
C PHE A 30 -1.65 -7.34 2.76
N VAL A 31 -2.04 -8.18 1.80
CA VAL A 31 -1.34 -9.40 1.43
C VAL A 31 -0.90 -9.28 -0.02
N PRO A 32 0.39 -8.98 -0.29
CA PRO A 32 0.89 -8.93 -1.66
C PRO A 32 0.99 -10.33 -2.24
N PHE A 33 0.66 -10.47 -3.52
CA PHE A 33 0.98 -11.67 -4.32
C PHE A 33 1.93 -11.37 -5.48
N ARG A 34 2.12 -10.09 -5.82
CA ARG A 34 3.13 -9.62 -6.77
C ARG A 34 3.74 -8.32 -6.28
N VAL A 35 5.05 -8.23 -6.39
CA VAL A 35 5.85 -7.06 -6.04
C VAL A 35 6.79 -6.78 -7.19
N GLU A 36 6.77 -5.56 -7.72
CA GLU A 36 7.66 -5.14 -8.80
C GLU A 36 8.44 -3.91 -8.40
N HIS A 37 9.74 -3.91 -8.66
CA HIS A 37 10.59 -2.73 -8.46
C HIS A 37 10.71 -1.96 -9.77
N LEU A 38 10.09 -0.79 -9.83
CA LEU A 38 10.10 0.12 -10.97
C LEU A 38 11.31 1.05 -10.87
N TYR A 39 12.49 0.53 -11.22
CA TYR A 39 13.79 1.24 -11.11
C TYR A 39 13.80 2.65 -11.72
N HIS A 40 13.09 2.85 -12.83
CA HIS A 40 13.05 4.11 -13.57
C HIS A 40 12.34 5.24 -12.81
N VAL A 41 11.44 4.92 -11.88
CA VAL A 41 10.71 5.88 -11.03
C VAL A 41 11.03 5.71 -9.55
N ARG A 42 11.88 4.74 -9.17
CA ARG A 42 12.25 4.43 -7.78
C ARG A 42 11.01 4.14 -6.92
N GLU A 43 10.13 3.28 -7.43
CA GLU A 43 8.91 2.85 -6.73
C GLU A 43 8.83 1.32 -6.68
N PHE A 44 8.20 0.79 -5.64
CA PHE A 44 7.66 -0.56 -5.59
C PHE A 44 6.18 -0.52 -5.94
N GLU A 45 5.79 -1.31 -6.95
CA GLU A 45 4.40 -1.61 -7.24
C GLU A 45 4.01 -2.92 -6.53
N LEU A 46 3.11 -2.82 -5.56
CA LEU A 46 2.62 -3.92 -4.76
C LEU A 46 1.20 -4.25 -5.19
N ILE A 47 0.99 -5.45 -5.74
CA ILE A 47 -0.34 -5.92 -6.12
C ILE A 47 -0.77 -7.00 -5.13
N GLY A 48 -1.94 -6.81 -4.53
CA GLY A 48 -2.37 -7.67 -3.43
C GLY A 48 -3.83 -7.50 -3.05
N HIS A 49 -4.17 -8.14 -1.93
CA HIS A 49 -5.50 -8.10 -1.34
C HIS A 49 -5.52 -7.27 -0.08
N SER A 50 -6.60 -6.52 0.14
CA SER A 50 -6.87 -5.83 1.40
C SER A 50 -8.38 -5.66 1.56
N PRO A 51 -8.93 -5.76 2.80
CA PRO A 51 -10.32 -5.42 3.05
C PRO A 51 -10.68 -3.95 2.76
N PHE A 52 -9.68 -3.06 2.69
CA PHE A 52 -9.83 -1.63 2.40
C PHE A 52 -9.93 -1.33 0.90
N PHE A 53 -9.70 -2.31 0.04
CA PHE A 53 -9.88 -2.15 -1.40
C PHE A 53 -11.29 -2.49 -1.86
N ASP A 54 -11.62 -1.97 -3.03
CA ASP A 54 -12.88 -2.25 -3.70
C ASP A 54 -12.90 -3.69 -4.22
N LYS A 55 -14.09 -4.27 -4.26
CA LYS A 55 -14.30 -5.54 -4.94
C LYS A 55 -14.29 -5.25 -6.43
N ILE A 56 -13.33 -5.83 -7.15
CA ILE A 56 -13.30 -5.82 -8.61
C ILE A 56 -14.04 -7.03 -9.16
N GLU A 57 -14.72 -6.83 -10.29
CA GLU A 57 -15.32 -7.89 -11.10
C GLU A 57 -14.24 -8.64 -11.89
N ASP A 58 -14.62 -9.75 -12.51
CA ASP A 58 -13.71 -10.50 -13.36
C ASP A 58 -13.32 -9.65 -14.59
N TYR A 59 -12.05 -9.73 -14.99
CA TYR A 59 -11.46 -8.99 -16.11
C TYR A 59 -11.34 -7.46 -15.94
N GLU A 60 -11.72 -6.91 -14.78
CA GLU A 60 -11.44 -5.50 -14.48
C GLU A 60 -9.98 -5.25 -14.10
N ARG A 61 -9.45 -4.09 -14.50
CA ARG A 61 -8.13 -3.64 -14.07
C ARG A 61 -8.17 -3.32 -12.57
N ALA A 62 -7.21 -3.85 -11.82
CA ALA A 62 -7.06 -3.53 -10.41
C ALA A 62 -6.85 -2.01 -10.21
N PRO A 63 -7.66 -1.34 -9.36
CA PRO A 63 -7.52 0.08 -9.09
C PRO A 63 -6.24 0.39 -8.31
N GLU A 64 -5.74 1.60 -8.50
CA GLU A 64 -4.59 2.14 -7.76
C GLU A 64 -5.05 2.82 -6.47
N TYR A 65 -4.28 2.64 -5.40
CA TYR A 65 -4.52 3.25 -4.10
C TYR A 65 -3.25 3.94 -3.59
N ASN A 66 -3.45 5.05 -2.88
CA ASN A 66 -2.43 5.75 -2.11
C ASN A 66 -2.55 5.35 -0.63
N LEU A 67 -1.41 5.24 0.05
CA LEU A 67 -1.36 5.16 1.51
C LEU A 67 -1.16 6.57 2.06
N VAL A 68 -2.07 7.01 2.93
CA VAL A 68 -1.92 8.23 3.70
C VAL A 68 -1.48 7.82 5.09
N ILE A 69 -0.24 8.19 5.44
CA ILE A 69 0.37 7.83 6.72
C ILE A 69 0.41 9.08 7.60
N SER A 70 -0.16 9.00 8.80
CA SER A 70 -0.07 10.03 9.83
C SER A 70 0.61 9.46 11.07
N ARG A 71 1.30 10.33 11.82
CA ARG A 71 1.91 9.99 13.12
C ARG A 71 1.19 10.75 14.22
N SER A 72 0.68 10.02 15.20
CA SER A 72 0.04 10.53 16.40
C SER A 72 0.90 10.20 17.62
N GLU A 73 1.05 11.16 18.55
CA GLU A 73 1.75 10.91 19.82
C GLU A 73 1.01 9.89 20.70
N GLU A 74 -0.32 9.80 20.56
CA GLU A 74 -1.18 8.96 21.38
C GLU A 74 -1.39 7.56 20.80
N TYR A 75 -1.47 7.45 19.47
CA TYR A 75 -1.85 6.20 18.77
C TYR A 75 -0.75 5.62 17.86
N GLY A 76 0.41 6.30 17.77
CA GLY A 76 1.51 5.88 16.91
C GLY A 76 1.22 6.11 15.41
N ILE A 77 1.57 5.13 14.57
CA ILE A 77 1.33 5.21 13.12
C ILE A 77 -0.14 4.94 12.82
N GLU A 78 -0.74 5.85 12.08
CA GLU A 78 -2.09 5.72 11.53
C GLU A 78 -2.00 5.65 10.00
N VAL A 79 -2.85 4.81 9.41
CA VAL A 79 -2.82 4.56 7.97
C VAL A 79 -4.24 4.61 7.41
N ALA A 80 -4.43 5.45 6.40
CA ALA A 80 -5.61 5.47 5.58
C ALA A 80 -5.29 5.05 4.13
N VAL A 81 -6.29 4.53 3.45
CA VAL A 81 -6.18 4.07 2.06
C VAL A 81 -7.11 4.92 1.20
N GLU A 82 -6.57 5.58 0.19
CA GLU A 82 -7.33 6.43 -0.72
C GLU A 82 -7.24 5.91 -2.16
N ARG A 83 -8.39 5.75 -2.82
CA ARG A 83 -8.42 5.36 -4.22
C ARG A 83 -7.94 6.52 -5.09
N LYS A 84 -6.99 6.24 -5.99
CA LYS A 84 -6.51 7.21 -6.98
C LYS A 84 -7.58 7.41 -8.05
N LYS A 85 -7.91 8.66 -8.34
CA LYS A 85 -8.90 9.05 -9.37
C LYS A 85 -8.35 8.89 -10.77
#